data_AF-A0A1S2M3H2-F1
#
_entry.id   AF-A0A1S2M3H2-F1
#
_cell.length_a   1.000
_cell.length_b   1.000
_cell.length_c   1.000
_cell.angle_alpha   90.00
_cell.angle_beta   90.00
_cell.angle_gamma   90.00
#
_symmetry.space_group_name_H-M   'P 1'
#
loop_
_entity.id
_entity.type
_entity.pdbx_description
1 polymer ?
#
loop_
_entity_poly.entity_id
_entity_poly.type
_entity_poly.pdbx_seq_one_letter_code
_entity_poly.pdbx_strand_id
1 'polypeptide(L)'
;MFKELLSSIGIGSTKVNTVLFEDIIERGKEVKGEVHIIGGISEQKISEIYIHIDSEFHKYDHDMTEFPDITEPILEIKVTDPLVIRPHEEKIIPISFTIPYYTPITFGKQTVQIQTELKINLLNHPVEKHDFILIDPFINDIFIFFKKQGFRHNFESGFCRSKPPTSTNPTHCLQNFFLENKDGVKVYFTGNEKDINIHLSEKDQVRNFLITRDQDLSIQLSKLYPINK
;
A
#
# COMPACT_ATOMS: atom_id res chain seq x y z
N MET A 1 20.69 -6.43 -25.57
CA MET A 1 21.52 -5.41 -24.89
C MET A 1 21.17 -5.48 -23.41
N PHE A 2 21.99 -6.13 -22.59
CA PHE A 2 21.85 -6.15 -21.13
C PHE A 2 22.97 -5.30 -20.55
N LYS A 3 22.69 -4.01 -20.40
CA LYS A 3 23.54 -3.07 -19.68
C LYS A 3 22.61 -2.25 -18.82
N GLU A 4 22.71 -2.46 -17.51
CA GLU A 4 22.42 -1.53 -16.39
C GLU A 4 21.90 -2.29 -15.17
N LEU A 5 22.75 -3.15 -14.59
CA LEU A 5 22.61 -3.56 -13.19
C LEU A 5 24.00 -3.79 -12.59
N LEU A 6 24.86 -2.76 -12.66
CA LEU A 6 26.20 -2.77 -12.08
C LEU A 6 26.45 -1.50 -11.25
N SER A 7 25.76 -1.41 -10.12
CA SER A 7 26.21 -0.78 -8.86
C SER A 7 25.05 -0.93 -7.87
N SER A 8 25.16 -1.63 -6.75
CA SER A 8 25.92 -1.19 -5.57
C SER A 8 25.93 -2.32 -4.52
N ILE A 9 27.08 -2.54 -3.87
CA ILE A 9 27.27 -3.31 -2.62
C ILE A 9 27.10 -4.85 -2.74
N GLY A 10 28.21 -5.59 -2.68
CA GLY A 10 28.20 -7.07 -2.60
C GLY A 10 28.74 -7.79 -3.85
N ILE A 11 30.01 -7.56 -4.22
CA ILE A 11 30.66 -8.39 -5.24
C ILE A 11 30.70 -9.84 -4.72
N GLY A 12 29.90 -10.72 -5.31
CA GLY A 12 29.81 -12.13 -4.95
C GLY A 12 28.86 -12.48 -3.80
N SER A 13 27.94 -11.60 -3.39
CA SER A 13 26.91 -11.93 -2.41
C SER A 13 25.66 -12.56 -3.05
N THR A 14 24.87 -13.27 -2.24
CA THR A 14 23.54 -13.73 -2.64
C THR A 14 22.67 -12.54 -3.01
N LYS A 15 21.87 -12.70 -4.06
CA LYS A 15 20.91 -11.72 -4.56
C LYS A 15 19.49 -12.26 -4.40
N VAL A 16 18.55 -11.35 -4.23
CA VAL A 16 17.12 -11.64 -4.21
C VAL A 16 16.40 -10.70 -5.17
N ASN A 17 15.36 -11.20 -5.81
CA ASN A 17 14.46 -10.43 -6.63
C ASN A 17 13.06 -11.03 -6.52
N THR A 18 12.08 -10.23 -6.12
CA THR A 18 10.69 -10.66 -6.10
C THR A 18 9.99 -10.22 -7.37
N VAL A 19 9.20 -11.13 -7.95
CA VAL A 19 8.40 -10.87 -9.15
C VAL A 19 6.95 -11.16 -8.81
N LEU A 20 6.11 -10.14 -8.87
CA LEU A 20 4.66 -10.30 -8.80
C LEU A 20 4.14 -10.64 -10.20
N PHE A 21 3.13 -11.50 -10.30
CA PHE A 21 2.59 -11.91 -11.61
C PHE A 21 1.67 -10.85 -12.23
N GLU A 22 1.22 -9.88 -11.44
CA GLU A 22 0.34 -8.78 -11.84
C GLU A 22 1.02 -7.45 -11.49
N ASP A 23 1.03 -6.50 -12.43
CA ASP A 23 1.54 -5.14 -12.19
C ASP A 23 0.53 -4.27 -11.40
N ILE A 24 -0.76 -4.62 -11.52
CA ILE A 24 -1.88 -3.97 -10.84
C ILE A 24 -2.54 -4.99 -9.93
N ILE A 25 -2.49 -4.75 -8.63
CA ILE A 25 -3.02 -5.63 -7.62
C ILE A 25 -4.31 -5.05 -7.05
N GLU A 26 -5.33 -5.90 -6.92
CA GLU A 26 -6.55 -5.55 -6.22
C GLU A 26 -6.44 -5.85 -4.73
N ARG A 27 -6.69 -4.84 -3.90
CA ARG A 27 -6.70 -4.96 -2.44
C ARG A 27 -7.71 -6.01 -1.98
N GLY A 28 -7.31 -6.86 -1.04
CA GLY A 28 -8.13 -7.97 -0.56
C GLY A 28 -8.22 -9.18 -1.48
N LYS A 29 -7.59 -9.16 -2.67
CA LYS A 29 -7.42 -10.34 -3.52
C LYS A 29 -6.10 -11.06 -3.24
N GLU A 30 -6.05 -12.31 -3.69
CA GLU A 30 -4.84 -13.11 -3.65
C GLU A 30 -3.79 -12.54 -4.61
N VAL A 31 -2.60 -12.28 -4.08
CA VAL A 31 -1.40 -11.88 -4.83
C VAL A 31 -0.51 -13.09 -4.99
N LYS A 32 -0.05 -13.34 -6.22
CA LYS A 32 0.87 -14.42 -6.55
C LYS A 32 2.15 -13.88 -7.16
N GLY A 33 3.23 -14.58 -6.89
CA GLY A 33 4.53 -14.22 -7.42
C GLY A 33 5.58 -15.26 -7.10
N GLU A 34 6.83 -14.86 -7.28
CA GLU A 34 8.01 -15.67 -7.03
C GLU A 34 9.12 -14.84 -6.41
N VAL A 35 9.81 -15.43 -5.43
CA VAL A 35 11.08 -14.93 -4.92
C VAL A 35 12.21 -15.69 -5.62
N HIS A 36 12.99 -14.96 -6.41
CA HIS A 36 14.15 -15.46 -7.12
C HIS A 36 15.40 -15.18 -6.31
N ILE A 37 16.16 -16.23 -6.00
CA ILE A 37 17.38 -16.15 -5.19
C ILE A 37 18.54 -16.68 -6.01
N ILE A 38 19.60 -15.88 -6.13
CA ILE A 38 20.83 -16.27 -6.82
C ILE A 38 21.96 -16.28 -5.81
N GLY A 39 22.55 -17.45 -5.60
CA GLY A 39 23.70 -17.64 -4.71
C GLY A 39 24.92 -16.85 -5.13
N GLY A 40 25.68 -16.40 -4.14
CA GLY A 40 26.94 -15.67 -4.33
C GLY A 40 28.12 -16.55 -4.79
N ILE A 41 29.33 -16.18 -4.40
CA ILE A 41 30.56 -16.96 -4.68
C ILE A 41 30.85 -18.06 -3.65
N SER A 42 30.14 -18.04 -2.51
CA SER A 42 30.28 -19.01 -1.42
C SER A 42 28.92 -19.53 -0.99
N GLU A 43 28.90 -20.71 -0.37
CA GLU A 43 27.68 -21.25 0.25
C GLU A 43 27.21 -20.33 1.38
N GLN A 44 25.89 -20.11 1.48
CA GLN A 44 25.28 -19.31 2.53
C GLN A 44 24.05 -20.00 3.09
N LYS A 45 23.85 -19.86 4.41
CA LYS A 45 22.63 -20.28 5.10
C LYS A 45 21.69 -19.09 5.24
N ILE A 46 20.53 -19.18 4.61
CA ILE A 46 19.43 -18.23 4.75
C ILE A 46 18.55 -18.77 5.87
N SER A 47 18.45 -18.05 6.99
CA SER A 47 17.62 -18.47 8.12
C SER A 47 16.14 -18.19 7.87
N GLU A 48 15.83 -17.05 7.26
CA GLU A 48 14.46 -16.60 7.04
C GLU A 48 14.39 -15.74 5.78
N ILE A 49 13.22 -15.75 5.13
CA ILE A 49 12.88 -14.87 4.02
C ILE A 49 11.62 -14.14 4.42
N TYR A 50 11.69 -12.82 4.43
CA TYR A 50 10.55 -11.96 4.73
C TYR A 50 10.16 -11.14 3.51
N ILE A 51 8.85 -11.01 3.34
CA ILE A 51 8.25 -10.01 2.46
C ILE A 51 7.54 -9.00 3.34
N HIS A 52 7.85 -7.72 3.12
CA HIS A 52 7.15 -6.60 3.72
C HIS A 52 6.39 -5.84 2.65
N ILE A 53 5.17 -5.42 2.99
CA ILE A 53 4.44 -4.42 2.20
C ILE A 53 4.54 -3.11 2.96
N ASP A 54 5.19 -2.14 2.35
CA ASP A 54 5.55 -0.88 2.97
C ASP A 54 4.79 0.28 2.30
N SER A 55 4.53 1.32 3.08
CA SER A 55 3.99 2.57 2.56
C SER A 55 4.55 3.75 3.35
N GLU A 56 4.81 4.84 2.65
CA GLU A 56 5.23 6.09 3.27
C GLU A 56 4.03 6.83 3.88
N PHE A 57 4.24 7.53 4.99
CA PHE A 57 3.27 8.47 5.53
C PHE A 57 3.95 9.65 6.23
N HIS A 58 3.25 10.77 6.28
CA HIS A 58 3.71 11.96 6.99
C HIS A 58 3.42 11.80 8.49
N LYS A 59 4.47 11.69 9.30
CA LYS A 59 4.32 11.69 10.76
C LYS A 59 3.98 13.08 11.25
N TYR A 60 2.80 13.25 11.83
CA TYR A 60 2.46 14.48 12.56
C TYR A 60 3.02 14.37 13.97
N ASP A 61 4.10 15.09 14.25
CA ASP A 61 4.60 15.30 15.61
C ASP A 61 4.15 16.69 16.07
N HIS A 62 3.52 16.77 17.25
CA HIS A 62 2.92 18.01 17.73
C HIS A 62 3.96 19.09 18.03
N ASP A 63 5.23 18.68 18.20
CA ASP A 63 6.35 19.53 18.62
C ASP A 63 7.37 19.83 17.50
N MET A 64 7.16 19.33 16.26
CA MET A 64 8.10 19.53 15.15
C MET A 64 7.53 20.44 14.04
N THR A 65 8.32 21.42 13.61
CA THR A 65 8.03 22.33 12.48
C THR A 65 8.29 21.69 11.11
N GLU A 66 8.99 20.56 11.06
CA GLU A 66 9.24 19.77 9.84
C GLU A 66 8.86 18.31 10.10
N PHE A 67 8.07 17.74 9.19
CA PHE A 67 7.53 16.39 9.30
C PHE A 67 8.36 15.43 8.44
N PRO A 68 9.08 14.46 9.01
CA PRO A 68 9.75 13.45 8.22
C PRO A 68 8.72 12.48 7.62
N ASP A 69 8.93 12.12 6.35
CA ASP A 69 8.29 10.96 5.75
C ASP A 69 8.84 9.70 6.43
N ILE A 70 7.93 8.84 6.91
CA ILE A 70 8.28 7.57 7.54
C ILE A 70 7.72 6.44 6.71
N THR A 71 8.56 5.44 6.44
CA THR A 71 8.16 4.17 5.86
C THR A 71 7.99 3.15 6.98
N GLU A 72 6.82 2.53 7.09
CA GLU A 72 6.58 1.41 8.01
C GLU A 72 6.03 0.18 7.27
N PRO A 73 6.35 -1.02 7.74
CA PRO A 73 5.74 -2.25 7.24
C PRO A 73 4.29 -2.34 7.68
N ILE A 74 3.38 -2.43 6.70
CA ILE A 74 1.94 -2.65 6.89
C ILE A 74 1.62 -4.13 7.05
N LEU A 75 2.38 -4.98 6.35
CA LEU A 75 2.24 -6.42 6.35
C LEU A 75 3.63 -7.04 6.34
N GLU A 76 3.83 -8.06 7.16
CA GLU A 76 5.03 -8.89 7.15
C GLU A 76 4.62 -10.34 6.92
N ILE A 77 5.30 -11.00 5.98
CA ILE A 77 5.05 -12.39 5.59
C ILE A 77 6.35 -13.16 5.64
N LYS A 78 6.38 -14.25 6.40
CA LYS A 78 7.48 -15.23 6.34
C LYS A 78 7.23 -16.22 5.20
N VAL A 79 8.14 -16.27 4.23
CA VAL A 79 7.97 -17.03 2.98
C VAL A 79 8.30 -18.51 3.14
N THR A 80 9.38 -18.85 3.87
CA THR A 80 9.88 -20.22 3.97
C THR A 80 10.67 -20.48 5.25
N ASP A 81 10.87 -21.76 5.53
CA ASP A 81 11.86 -22.28 6.48
C ASP A 81 13.30 -22.04 5.99
N PRO A 82 14.30 -22.12 6.91
CA PRO A 82 15.70 -21.95 6.58
C PRO A 82 16.16 -22.83 5.40
N LEU A 83 17.00 -22.27 4.53
CA LEU A 83 17.58 -22.99 3.39
C LEU A 83 19.07 -22.68 3.22
N VAL A 84 19.75 -23.55 2.49
CA VAL A 84 21.14 -23.33 2.06
C VAL A 84 21.12 -23.02 0.58
N ILE A 85 21.84 -21.97 0.18
CA ILE A 85 22.06 -21.58 -1.22
C ILE A 85 23.55 -21.79 -1.54
N ARG A 86 23.84 -22.60 -2.57
CA ARG A 86 25.21 -22.88 -3.02
C ARG A 86 25.74 -21.75 -3.92
N PRO A 87 27.06 -21.69 -4.17
CA PRO A 87 27.62 -20.73 -5.10
C PRO A 87 26.93 -20.79 -6.47
N HIS A 88 26.46 -19.64 -6.96
CA HIS A 88 25.75 -19.49 -8.23
C HIS A 88 24.49 -20.35 -8.41
N GLU A 89 23.95 -20.96 -7.34
CA GLU A 89 22.68 -21.68 -7.39
C GLU A 89 21.53 -20.70 -7.58
N GLU A 90 20.57 -21.08 -8.42
CA GLU A 90 19.30 -20.37 -8.56
C GLU A 90 18.21 -21.16 -7.82
N LYS A 91 17.46 -20.48 -6.96
CA LYS A 91 16.25 -21.01 -6.32
C LYS A 91 15.08 -20.07 -6.58
N ILE A 92 13.94 -20.66 -6.91
CA ILE A 92 12.67 -19.95 -7.10
C ILE A 92 11.71 -20.47 -6.06
N ILE A 93 11.11 -19.55 -5.30
CA ILE A 93 10.14 -19.87 -4.26
C ILE A 93 8.81 -19.21 -4.63
N PRO A 94 7.76 -19.97 -4.94
CA PRO A 94 6.45 -19.40 -5.21
C PRO A 94 5.87 -18.80 -3.92
N ILE A 95 5.23 -17.64 -4.06
CA ILE A 95 4.57 -16.93 -2.95
C ILE A 95 3.11 -16.71 -3.28
N SER A 96 2.27 -16.77 -2.26
CA SER A 96 0.89 -16.33 -2.30
C SER A 96 0.50 -15.70 -0.98
N PHE A 97 -0.13 -14.52 -1.04
CA PHE A 97 -0.61 -13.79 0.13
C PHE A 97 -1.82 -12.92 -0.24
N THR A 98 -2.44 -12.27 0.74
CA THR A 98 -3.53 -11.32 0.50
C THR A 98 -3.17 -9.99 1.14
N ILE A 99 -3.37 -8.90 0.40
CA ILE A 99 -3.13 -7.55 0.92
C ILE A 99 -4.34 -7.11 1.77
N PRO A 100 -4.14 -6.75 3.05
CA PRO A 100 -5.21 -6.30 3.93
C PRO A 100 -5.94 -5.04 3.42
N TYR A 101 -7.22 -4.89 3.79
CA TYR A 101 -8.02 -3.73 3.40
C TYR A 101 -7.50 -2.40 3.98
N TYR A 102 -6.73 -2.46 5.07
CA TYR A 102 -6.15 -1.29 5.71
C TYR A 102 -4.87 -0.80 5.04
N THR A 103 -4.31 -1.54 4.07
CA THR A 103 -3.21 -1.05 3.22
C THR A 103 -3.72 0.13 2.38
N PRO A 104 -3.05 1.29 2.37
CA PRO A 104 -3.41 2.41 1.50
C PRO A 104 -3.28 1.98 0.04
N ILE A 105 -4.12 2.55 -0.83
CA ILE A 105 -4.02 2.31 -2.27
C ILE A 105 -2.99 3.25 -2.90
N THR A 106 -2.42 2.85 -4.02
CA THR A 106 -1.57 3.73 -4.84
C THR A 106 -2.44 4.87 -5.40
N PHE A 107 -2.13 6.11 -5.04
CA PHE A 107 -2.88 7.29 -5.49
C PHE A 107 -2.03 8.56 -5.48
N GLY A 108 -1.93 9.23 -6.63
CA GLY A 108 -1.16 10.47 -6.74
C GLY A 108 0.31 10.23 -6.42
N LYS A 109 0.79 10.80 -5.30
CA LYS A 109 2.16 10.58 -4.79
C LYS A 109 2.26 9.46 -3.76
N GLN A 110 1.14 8.93 -3.28
CA GLN A 110 1.12 7.82 -2.35
C GLN A 110 1.44 6.53 -3.10
N THR A 111 2.59 5.92 -2.77
CA THR A 111 3.04 4.64 -3.33
C THR A 111 2.93 3.52 -2.30
N VAL A 112 2.98 2.29 -2.80
CA VAL A 112 3.07 1.07 -2.01
C VAL A 112 4.22 0.25 -2.58
N GLN A 113 5.08 -0.24 -1.68
CA GLN A 113 6.30 -0.94 -2.04
C GLN A 113 6.26 -2.36 -1.49
N ILE A 114 6.81 -3.30 -2.24
CA ILE A 114 7.17 -4.62 -1.73
C ILE A 114 8.68 -4.62 -1.43
N GLN A 115 9.04 -5.10 -0.25
CA GLN A 115 10.41 -5.32 0.17
C GLN A 115 10.61 -6.80 0.47
N THR A 116 11.68 -7.39 -0.06
CA THR A 116 12.08 -8.77 0.25
C THR A 116 13.43 -8.77 0.93
N GLU A 117 13.51 -9.40 2.10
CA GLU A 117 14.71 -9.49 2.91
C GLU A 117 15.13 -10.96 3.11
N LEU A 118 16.40 -11.26 2.79
CA LEU A 118 17.03 -12.55 3.09
C LEU A 118 17.85 -12.43 4.37
N LYS A 119 17.38 -13.03 5.47
CA LYS A 119 18.19 -13.12 6.69
C LYS A 119 19.30 -14.15 6.51
N ILE A 120 20.52 -13.66 6.33
CA ILE A 120 21.76 -14.45 6.36
C ILE A 120 22.53 -14.17 7.66
N ASN A 121 23.21 -15.17 8.19
CA ASN A 121 24.06 -14.97 9.38
C ASN A 121 25.16 -13.94 9.03
N LEU A 122 25.17 -12.78 9.71
CA LEU A 122 26.06 -11.60 9.63
C LEU A 122 25.44 -10.36 8.96
N LEU A 123 25.45 -9.28 9.75
CA LEU A 123 25.36 -7.81 9.54
C LEU A 123 24.64 -7.21 8.31
N ASN A 124 24.73 -7.80 7.11
CA ASN A 124 24.17 -7.26 5.87
C ASN A 124 23.26 -8.28 5.20
N HIS A 125 21.95 -8.09 5.36
CA HIS A 125 20.93 -8.89 4.70
C HIS A 125 20.70 -8.40 3.26
N PRO A 126 20.70 -9.27 2.23
CA PRO A 126 20.22 -8.89 0.91
C PRO A 126 18.77 -8.40 1.00
N VAL A 127 18.56 -7.18 0.54
CA VAL A 127 17.25 -6.54 0.49
C VAL A 127 16.99 -6.08 -0.94
N GLU A 128 15.81 -6.38 -1.45
CA GLU A 128 15.29 -5.91 -2.72
C GLU A 128 13.96 -5.19 -2.48
N LYS A 129 13.72 -4.09 -3.19
CA LYS A 129 12.50 -3.31 -3.08
C LYS A 129 12.05 -2.76 -4.42
N HIS A 130 10.75 -2.79 -4.69
CA HIS A 130 10.15 -2.12 -5.83
C HIS A 130 8.69 -1.76 -5.57
N ASP A 131 8.20 -0.77 -6.31
CA ASP A 131 6.82 -0.31 -6.21
C ASP A 131 5.89 -1.17 -7.06
N PHE A 132 4.63 -1.25 -6.64
CA PHE A 132 3.55 -1.83 -7.45
C PHE A 132 2.28 -0.98 -7.34
N ILE A 133 1.33 -1.18 -8.25
CA ILE A 133 0.08 -0.43 -8.25
C ILE A 133 -0.95 -1.22 -7.45
N LEU A 134 -1.32 -0.73 -6.27
CA LEU A 134 -2.41 -1.28 -5.48
C LEU A 134 -3.68 -0.47 -5.70
N ILE A 135 -4.74 -1.10 -6.19
CA ILE A 135 -6.06 -0.48 -6.37
C ILE A 135 -7.09 -1.08 -5.43
N ASP A 136 -8.16 -0.33 -5.18
CA ASP A 136 -9.39 -0.87 -4.60
C ASP A 136 -10.57 -0.48 -5.50
N PRO A 137 -11.19 -1.45 -6.20
CA PRO A 137 -12.35 -1.20 -7.05
C PRO A 137 -13.51 -0.48 -6.34
N PHE A 138 -13.77 -0.81 -5.07
CA PHE A 138 -14.83 -0.19 -4.27
C PHE A 138 -14.57 1.30 -4.07
N ILE A 139 -13.33 1.67 -3.76
CA ILE A 139 -12.93 3.07 -3.61
C ILE A 139 -12.94 3.79 -4.96
N ASN A 140 -12.48 3.13 -6.03
CA ASN A 140 -12.52 3.68 -7.38
C ASN A 140 -13.95 3.97 -7.85
N ASP A 141 -14.91 3.13 -7.51
CA ASP A 141 -16.32 3.36 -7.82
C ASP A 141 -16.89 4.59 -7.08
N ILE A 142 -16.49 4.81 -5.83
CA ILE A 142 -16.80 6.05 -5.09
C ILE A 142 -16.20 7.27 -5.81
N PHE A 143 -14.95 7.18 -6.27
CA PHE A 143 -14.33 8.28 -7.04
C PHE A 143 -15.08 8.55 -8.35
N ILE A 144 -15.42 7.50 -9.09
CA ILE A 144 -16.18 7.62 -10.36
C ILE A 144 -17.53 8.28 -10.10
N PHE A 145 -18.22 7.88 -9.02
CA PHE A 145 -19.49 8.49 -8.63
C PHE A 145 -19.34 9.99 -8.41
N PHE A 146 -18.43 10.43 -7.54
CA PHE A 146 -18.25 11.86 -7.26
C PHE A 146 -17.75 12.64 -8.47
N LYS A 147 -16.85 12.05 -9.27
CA LYS A 147 -16.37 12.65 -10.53
C LYS A 147 -17.53 12.93 -11.50
N LYS A 148 -18.48 12.01 -11.63
CA LYS A 148 -19.69 12.20 -12.47
C LYS A 148 -20.57 13.36 -11.96
N GLN A 149 -20.52 13.66 -10.66
CA GLN A 149 -21.21 14.79 -10.04
C GLN A 149 -20.38 16.09 -10.06
N GLY A 150 -19.25 16.12 -10.77
CA GLY A 150 -18.43 17.32 -10.93
C GLY A 150 -17.45 17.60 -9.79
N PHE A 151 -17.27 16.66 -8.86
CA PHE A 151 -16.21 16.75 -7.86
C PHE A 151 -14.85 16.44 -8.45
N ARG A 152 -13.82 17.05 -7.88
CA ARG A 152 -12.41 16.81 -8.22
C ARG A 152 -11.60 16.66 -6.95
N HIS A 153 -10.59 15.80 -6.99
CA HIS A 153 -9.62 15.68 -5.91
C HIS A 153 -8.85 17.00 -5.75
N ASN A 154 -8.63 17.42 -4.50
CA ASN A 154 -7.70 18.50 -4.20
C ASN A 154 -6.26 17.97 -4.08
N PHE A 155 -5.29 18.84 -3.80
CA PHE A 155 -3.88 18.46 -3.70
C PHE A 155 -3.57 17.59 -2.48
N GLU A 156 -4.38 17.56 -1.44
CA GLU A 156 -4.19 16.75 -0.22
C GLU A 156 -4.77 15.33 -0.36
N SER A 157 -5.52 15.07 -1.42
CA SER A 157 -6.22 13.81 -1.60
C SER A 157 -5.28 12.64 -1.84
N GLY A 158 -5.50 11.55 -1.11
CA GLY A 158 -4.80 10.28 -1.21
C GLY A 158 -3.55 10.17 -0.36
N PHE A 159 -3.16 11.21 0.38
CA PHE A 159 -2.05 11.13 1.31
C PHE A 159 -2.42 10.37 2.59
N CYS A 160 -1.48 9.54 3.06
CA CYS A 160 -1.50 8.99 4.41
C CYS A 160 -1.22 10.08 5.45
N ARG A 161 -2.15 10.26 6.40
CA ARG A 161 -1.91 11.04 7.63
C ARG A 161 -1.68 10.12 8.80
N SER A 162 -0.65 10.40 9.59
CA SER A 162 -0.34 9.64 10.80
C SER A 162 -1.48 9.70 11.82
N LYS A 163 -1.95 8.54 12.28
CA LYS A 163 -2.90 8.39 13.38
C LYS A 163 -2.53 7.21 14.26
N PRO A 164 -2.92 7.21 15.55
CA PRO A 164 -2.76 6.04 16.39
C PRO A 164 -3.47 4.81 15.79
N PRO A 165 -2.87 3.62 15.85
CA PRO A 165 -3.49 2.39 15.36
C PRO A 165 -4.78 2.10 16.13
N THR A 166 -5.72 1.46 15.44
CA THR A 166 -7.01 1.02 15.98
C THR A 166 -7.20 -0.48 15.74
N SER A 167 -8.25 -1.07 16.32
CA SER A 167 -8.58 -2.48 16.06
C SER A 167 -9.00 -2.75 14.61
N THR A 168 -9.49 -1.74 13.89
CA THR A 168 -9.95 -1.86 12.50
C THR A 168 -8.92 -1.36 11.48
N ASN A 169 -7.93 -0.59 11.89
CA ASN A 169 -6.77 -0.22 11.10
C ASN A 169 -5.53 -0.25 12.01
N PRO A 170 -4.71 -1.31 11.94
CA PRO A 170 -3.54 -1.48 12.80
C PRO A 170 -2.32 -0.65 12.34
N THR A 171 -2.46 0.16 11.30
CA THR A 171 -1.36 0.97 10.74
C THR A 171 -1.42 2.40 11.25
N HIS A 172 -0.30 3.12 11.15
CA HIS A 172 -0.29 4.56 11.38
C HIS A 172 -0.78 5.37 10.17
N CYS A 173 -0.96 4.76 8.99
CA CYS A 173 -1.48 5.45 7.82
C CYS A 173 -3.02 5.43 7.80
N LEU A 174 -3.64 6.62 7.88
CA LEU A 174 -5.01 6.83 7.37
C LEU A 174 -4.95 7.59 6.04
N GLN A 175 -5.34 6.91 4.97
CA GLN A 175 -5.35 7.47 3.63
C GLN A 175 -6.65 8.22 3.38
N ASN A 176 -6.54 9.54 3.31
CA ASN A 176 -7.69 10.42 3.25
C ASN A 176 -7.91 10.98 1.85
N PHE A 177 -9.15 10.98 1.40
CA PHE A 177 -9.56 11.52 0.11
C PHE A 177 -10.38 12.78 0.32
N PHE A 178 -9.98 13.85 -0.37
CA PHE A 178 -10.61 15.15 -0.29
C PHE A 178 -11.04 15.58 -1.69
N LEU A 179 -12.34 15.77 -1.88
CA LEU A 179 -12.90 16.21 -3.15
C LEU A 179 -13.72 17.47 -2.96
N GLU A 180 -13.75 18.32 -3.99
CA GLU A 180 -14.54 19.55 -4.01
C GLU A 180 -15.17 19.74 -5.39
N ASN A 181 -16.39 20.30 -5.43
CA ASN A 181 -17.04 20.69 -6.66
C ASN A 181 -17.03 22.22 -6.84
N LYS A 182 -17.47 22.69 -8.02
CA LYS A 182 -17.52 24.12 -8.35
C LYS A 182 -18.44 24.97 -7.45
N ASP A 183 -19.38 24.33 -6.77
CA ASP A 183 -20.37 24.98 -5.91
C ASP A 183 -19.84 25.10 -4.45
N GLY A 184 -18.60 24.68 -4.20
CA GLY A 184 -17.95 24.72 -2.89
C GLY A 184 -18.36 23.60 -1.95
N VAL A 185 -19.05 22.57 -2.45
CA VAL A 185 -19.36 21.37 -1.68
C VAL A 185 -18.11 20.52 -1.56
N LYS A 186 -17.77 20.13 -0.34
CA LYS A 186 -16.58 19.34 0.00
C LYS A 186 -16.98 17.94 0.45
N VAL A 187 -16.23 16.96 -0.01
CA VAL A 187 -16.35 15.55 0.37
C VAL A 187 -15.03 15.10 0.98
N TYR A 188 -15.11 14.43 2.10
CA TYR A 188 -13.98 13.84 2.80
C TYR A 188 -14.30 12.42 3.24
N PHE A 189 -13.37 11.48 3.05
CA PHE A 189 -13.47 10.13 3.61
C PHE A 189 -12.11 9.45 3.71
N THR A 190 -11.99 8.49 4.63
CA THR A 190 -10.83 7.60 4.75
C THR A 190 -11.03 6.36 3.87
N GLY A 191 -10.08 6.03 3.00
CA GLY A 191 -10.24 4.91 2.04
C GLY A 191 -9.72 3.55 2.51
N ASN A 192 -8.93 3.50 3.59
CA ASN A 192 -8.35 2.28 4.14
C ASN A 192 -8.90 1.93 5.54
N GLU A 193 -10.17 2.28 5.76
CA GLU A 193 -10.96 1.77 6.87
C GLU A 193 -11.89 0.63 6.40
N LYS A 194 -12.37 -0.16 7.37
CA LYS A 194 -13.31 -1.27 7.11
C LYS A 194 -14.60 -0.74 6.48
N ASP A 195 -15.18 0.28 7.11
CA ASP A 195 -16.35 1.00 6.63
C ASP A 195 -15.92 2.42 6.22
N ILE A 196 -16.58 2.98 5.23
CA ILE A 196 -16.25 4.29 4.66
C ILE A 196 -17.25 5.31 5.17
N ASN A 197 -16.80 6.22 6.02
CA ASN A 197 -17.60 7.38 6.45
C ASN A 197 -17.39 8.53 5.47
N ILE A 198 -18.39 8.82 4.66
CA ILE A 198 -18.40 9.99 3.77
C ILE A 198 -18.91 11.19 4.54
N HIS A 199 -18.05 12.20 4.67
CA HIS A 199 -18.38 13.50 5.21
C HIS A 199 -18.61 14.47 4.06
N LEU A 200 -19.81 15.03 3.97
CA LEU A 200 -20.18 16.04 2.98
C LEU A 200 -20.43 17.35 3.70
N SER A 201 -19.68 18.39 3.33
CA SER A 201 -19.81 19.74 3.88
C SER A 201 -20.24 20.72 2.79
N GLU A 202 -21.29 21.47 3.06
CA GLU A 202 -21.81 22.54 2.21
C GLU A 202 -22.15 23.74 3.08
N LYS A 203 -21.41 24.84 2.92
CA LYS A 203 -21.51 26.02 3.81
C LYS A 203 -21.34 25.57 5.27
N ASP A 204 -22.31 25.85 6.14
CA ASP A 204 -22.30 25.47 7.56
C ASP A 204 -22.95 24.10 7.83
N GLN A 205 -23.45 23.40 6.80
CA GLN A 205 -24.08 22.10 6.95
C GLN A 205 -23.07 20.98 6.73
N VAL A 206 -23.09 19.99 7.62
CA VAL A 206 -22.30 18.75 7.50
C VAL A 206 -23.24 17.56 7.57
N ARG A 207 -23.10 16.65 6.61
CA ARG A 207 -23.82 15.36 6.57
C ARG A 207 -22.81 14.23 6.52
N ASN A 208 -23.05 13.19 7.31
CA ASN A 208 -22.22 11.99 7.36
C ASN A 208 -23.02 10.81 6.82
N PHE A 209 -22.40 9.99 5.98
CA PHE A 209 -23.01 8.82 5.38
C PHE A 209 -22.06 7.64 5.58
N LEU A 210 -22.53 6.63 6.29
CA LEU A 210 -21.80 5.36 6.43
C LEU A 210 -22.02 4.52 5.17
N ILE A 211 -20.94 4.08 4.57
CA ILE A 211 -20.91 3.10 3.49
C ILE A 211 -20.21 1.85 4.00
N THR A 212 -20.88 0.71 3.90
CA THR A 212 -20.32 -0.59 4.27
C THR A 212 -19.98 -1.39 3.01
N ARG A 213 -18.90 -2.16 3.07
CA ARG A 213 -18.37 -2.91 1.91
C ARG A 213 -19.18 -4.17 1.58
N ASP A 214 -20.05 -4.62 2.50
CA ASP A 214 -20.90 -5.80 2.37
C ASP A 214 -22.26 -5.51 1.70
N GLN A 215 -22.57 -4.25 1.42
CA GLN A 215 -23.80 -3.82 0.78
C GLN A 215 -23.55 -3.28 -0.64
N ASP A 216 -24.58 -3.27 -1.48
CA ASP A 216 -24.51 -2.71 -2.82
C ASP A 216 -24.14 -1.21 -2.79
N LEU A 217 -22.98 -0.89 -3.36
CA LEU A 217 -22.44 0.46 -3.34
C LEU A 217 -23.33 1.47 -4.10
N SER A 218 -23.97 1.06 -5.20
CA SER A 218 -24.83 1.95 -5.99
C SER A 218 -26.08 2.36 -5.22
N ILE A 219 -26.69 1.41 -4.49
CA ILE A 219 -27.82 1.68 -3.60
C ILE A 219 -27.40 2.61 -2.47
N GLN A 220 -26.23 2.39 -1.85
CA GLN A 220 -25.72 3.24 -0.78
C GLN A 220 -25.44 4.67 -1.27
N LEU A 221 -24.76 4.82 -2.41
CA LEU A 221 -24.43 6.11 -3.01
C LEU A 221 -25.67 6.89 -3.48
N SER A 222 -26.74 6.20 -3.91
CA SER A 222 -27.99 6.89 -4.26
C SER A 222 -28.62 7.67 -3.10
N LYS A 223 -28.37 7.26 -1.85
CA LYS A 223 -28.85 7.94 -0.64
C LYS A 223 -28.14 9.26 -0.35
N LEU A 224 -27.00 9.50 -1.01
CA LEU A 224 -26.32 10.80 -0.98
C LEU A 224 -27.12 11.88 -1.73
N TYR A 225 -28.09 11.48 -2.55
CA TYR A 225 -28.90 12.39 -3.34
C TYR A 225 -30.41 12.31 -3.04
N PRO A 226 -31.12 13.45 -3.16
CA PRO A 226 -30.60 14.76 -3.54
C PRO A 226 -29.74 15.39 -2.42
N ILE A 227 -28.65 16.06 -2.80
CA ILE A 227 -27.97 17.06 -1.98
C ILE A 227 -28.93 18.27 -1.92
N ASN A 228 -30.09 18.08 -1.29
CA ASN A 228 -31.27 18.94 -1.26
C ASN A 228 -31.87 19.30 -2.63
N LYS A 229 -33.20 19.39 -2.65
CA LYS A 229 -33.97 20.14 -3.64
C LYS A 229 -34.14 21.56 -3.10
#